data_AF-A0A0A9EGL8-F1
#
_entry.id   AF-A0A0A9EGL8-F1
#
_cell.length_a   1.000
_cell.length_b   1.000
_cell.length_c   1.000
_cell.angle_alpha   90.00
_cell.angle_beta   90.00
_cell.angle_gamma   90.00
#
_symmetry.space_group_name_H-M   'P 1'
#
loop_
_entity.id
_entity.type
_entity.pdbx_description
1 polymer ?
#
loop_
_entity_poly.entity_id
_entity_poly.type
_entity_poly.pdbx_seq_one_letter_code
_entity_poly.pdbx_strand_id
1 'polypeptide(L)'
;MFRVGLDVFEDEPYMKPGLAEMKNAVVVPHIASASKWTREGMATLAALNVLGKIKGYPVWGNPNQVEPFLNENATPPPACPSIVNAKQLGLPSAKL
;
A
#
# COMPACT_ATOMS: atom_id res chain seq x y z
N MET A 1 -7.91 29.02 18.08
CA MET A 1 -6.93 28.04 18.61
C MET A 1 -6.83 26.90 17.60
N PHE A 2 -5.62 26.53 17.16
CA PHE A 2 -5.39 25.46 16.17
C PHE A 2 -5.35 24.08 16.84
N ARG A 3 -5.73 23.03 16.09
CA ARG A 3 -5.75 21.62 16.53
C ARG A 3 -5.14 20.74 15.44
N VAL A 4 -4.66 19.56 15.82
CA VAL A 4 -4.03 18.60 14.89
C VAL A 4 -4.56 17.17 15.13
N GLY A 5 -4.74 16.42 14.05
CA GLY A 5 -4.97 14.98 14.08
C GLY A 5 -3.78 14.26 13.46
N LEU A 6 -3.18 13.32 14.19
CA LEU A 6 -2.01 12.56 13.75
C LEU A 6 -2.40 11.08 13.62
N ASP A 7 -2.28 10.52 12.42
CA ASP A 7 -2.36 9.06 12.21
C ASP A 7 -0.99 8.41 12.29
N VAL A 8 0.07 9.17 11.97
CA VAL A 8 1.45 8.68 11.99
C VAL A 8 2.36 9.57 12.84
N PHE A 9 3.39 8.97 13.43
CA PHE A 9 4.44 9.65 14.19
C PHE A 9 5.78 8.89 14.11
N GLU A 10 6.87 9.52 14.57
CA GLU A 10 8.23 9.14 14.20
C GLU A 10 8.69 7.77 14.74
N ASP A 11 8.37 7.48 16.00
CA ASP A 11 8.85 6.29 16.72
C ASP A 11 7.72 5.31 17.07
N GLU A 12 6.79 5.05 16.13
CA GLU A 12 5.68 4.12 16.34
C GLU A 12 6.11 2.75 16.91
N PRO A 13 5.42 2.21 17.93
CA PRO A 13 4.20 2.72 18.57
C PRO A 13 4.45 3.70 19.75
N TYR A 14 5.70 4.11 19.99
CA TYR A 14 6.10 4.91 21.15
C TYR A 14 5.98 6.42 20.89
N MET A 15 5.21 7.13 21.71
CA MET A 15 5.10 8.58 21.62
C MET A 15 6.37 9.28 22.11
N LYS A 16 6.74 10.40 21.48
CA LYS A 16 7.75 11.30 22.03
C LYS A 16 7.25 11.97 23.33
N PRO A 17 8.13 12.27 24.30
CA PRO A 17 7.75 13.00 25.51
C PRO A 17 7.04 14.32 25.18
N GLY A 18 5.99 14.65 25.92
CA GLY A 18 5.22 15.88 25.70
C GLY A 18 4.00 15.72 24.77
N LEU A 19 3.96 14.69 23.91
CA LEU A 19 2.86 14.52 22.96
C LEU A 19 1.54 14.14 23.65
N ALA A 20 1.60 13.31 24.69
CA ALA A 20 0.43 12.88 25.45
C ALA A 20 -0.19 14.03 26.27
N GLU A 21 0.59 15.04 26.62
CA GLU A 21 0.19 16.21 27.39
C GLU A 21 -0.49 17.30 26.53
N MET A 22 -0.37 17.22 25.19
CA MET A 22 -0.92 18.21 24.26
C MET A 22 -2.45 18.08 24.13
N LYS A 23 -3.18 18.95 24.83
CA LYS A 23 -4.66 18.99 24.80
C LYS A 23 -5.28 19.35 23.45
N ASN A 24 -4.48 19.84 22.50
CA ASN A 24 -4.93 20.23 21.15
C ASN A 24 -4.54 19.20 20.06
N ALA A 25 -4.03 18.03 20.46
CA ALA A 25 -3.68 16.94 19.56
C ALA A 25 -4.61 15.73 19.77
N VAL A 26 -4.98 15.08 18.67
CA VAL A 26 -5.63 13.76 18.67
C VAL A 26 -4.72 12.82 17.90
N VAL A 27 -4.39 11.66 18.49
CA VAL A 27 -3.50 10.66 17.90
C VAL A 27 -4.26 9.35 17.75
N VAL A 28 -4.13 8.71 16.59
CA VAL A 28 -4.62 7.36 16.32
C VAL A 28 -3.45 6.47 15.86
N PRO A 29 -3.49 5.14 16.08
CA PRO A 29 -2.32 4.28 15.91
C PRO A 29 -2.14 3.77 14.48
N HIS A 30 -1.85 4.65 13.51
CA HIS A 30 -1.58 4.28 12.11
C HIS A 30 -2.68 3.42 11.47
N ILE A 31 -3.92 3.90 11.57
CA ILE A 31 -5.12 3.19 11.13
C ILE A 31 -5.89 3.92 10.02
N ALA A 32 -5.36 4.98 9.41
CA ALA A 32 -6.06 5.68 8.33
C ALA A 32 -6.40 4.77 7.14
N SER A 33 -5.59 3.73 6.89
CA SER A 33 -5.80 2.74 5.82
C SER A 33 -6.59 1.49 6.28
N ALA A 34 -7.02 1.42 7.54
CA ALA A 34 -7.53 0.20 8.16
C ALA A 34 -8.98 -0.18 7.80
N SER A 35 -9.50 0.27 6.65
CA SER A 35 -10.78 -0.21 6.15
C SER A 35 -10.65 -1.66 5.64
N LYS A 36 -11.73 -2.45 5.77
CA LYS A 36 -11.74 -3.85 5.30
C LYS A 36 -11.38 -3.94 3.82
N TRP A 37 -12.06 -3.16 2.98
CA TRP A 37 -11.86 -3.14 1.54
C TRP A 37 -10.41 -2.75 1.17
N THR A 38 -9.84 -1.72 1.80
CA THR A 38 -8.46 -1.29 1.53
C THR A 38 -7.45 -2.37 1.91
N ARG A 39 -7.60 -3.01 3.08
CA ARG A 39 -6.66 -4.05 3.54
C ARG A 39 -6.75 -5.32 2.70
N GLU A 40 -7.96 -5.74 2.34
CA GLU A 40 -8.17 -6.88 1.44
C GLU A 40 -7.56 -6.61 0.06
N GLY A 41 -7.76 -5.40 -0.48
CA GLY A 41 -7.14 -4.99 -1.74
C GLY A 41 -5.61 -5.02 -1.68
N MET A 42 -5.00 -4.44 -0.65
CA MET A 42 -3.55 -4.48 -0.45
C MET A 42 -3.02 -5.91 -0.32
N ALA A 43 -3.72 -6.79 0.40
CA ALA A 43 -3.35 -8.19 0.54
C ALA A 43 -3.39 -8.93 -0.82
N THR A 44 -4.43 -8.69 -1.61
CA THR A 44 -4.55 -9.23 -2.98
C THR A 44 -3.40 -8.77 -3.86
N LEU A 45 -3.08 -7.47 -3.88
CA LEU A 45 -1.97 -6.94 -4.68
C LEU A 45 -0.62 -7.54 -4.26
N ALA A 46 -0.38 -7.68 -2.96
CA ALA A 46 0.84 -8.30 -2.43
C ALA A 46 0.97 -9.77 -2.86
N ALA A 47 -0.11 -10.55 -2.74
CA ALA A 47 -0.15 -11.95 -3.18
C ALA A 47 0.09 -12.08 -4.70
N LEU A 48 -0.53 -11.21 -5.49
CA LEU A 48 -0.39 -11.21 -6.95
C LEU A 48 1.01 -10.80 -7.42
N ASN A 49 1.69 -9.90 -6.69
CA ASN A 49 3.11 -9.59 -6.96
C ASN A 49 4.00 -10.82 -6.78
N VAL A 50 3.81 -11.57 -5.67
CA VAL A 50 4.58 -12.79 -5.40
C VAL A 50 4.29 -13.85 -6.46
N LEU A 51 3.01 -14.10 -6.74
CA LEU A 51 2.58 -15.05 -7.77
C LEU A 51 3.14 -14.70 -9.14
N GLY A 52 3.01 -13.44 -9.55
CA GLY A 52 3.52 -12.95 -10.82
C GLY A 52 5.02 -13.15 -10.95
N LYS A 53 5.78 -12.91 -9.88
CA LYS A 53 7.22 -13.14 -9.87
C LYS A 53 7.58 -14.62 -10.02
N ILE A 54 6.88 -15.51 -9.33
CA ILE A 54 7.07 -16.97 -9.45
C ILE A 54 6.73 -17.46 -10.87
N LYS A 55 5.68 -16.90 -11.49
CA LYS A 55 5.27 -17.23 -12.86
C LYS A 55 6.09 -16.57 -13.96
N GLY A 56 7.01 -15.66 -13.62
CA GLY A 56 7.80 -14.91 -14.61
C GLY A 56 7.01 -13.85 -15.37
N TYR A 57 5.91 -13.35 -14.82
CA TYR A 57 5.11 -12.30 -15.44
C TYR A 57 5.83 -10.94 -15.43
N PRO A 58 5.58 -10.09 -16.45
CA PRO A 58 6.11 -8.73 -16.47
C PRO A 58 5.51 -7.86 -15.36
N VAL A 59 6.16 -6.75 -15.04
CA VAL A 59 5.65 -5.74 -14.10
C VAL A 59 4.57 -4.91 -14.77
N TRP A 60 3.50 -4.58 -14.06
CA TRP A 60 2.44 -3.72 -14.57
C TRP A 60 2.97 -2.35 -15.02
N GLY A 61 2.45 -1.82 -16.12
CA GLY A 61 2.95 -0.59 -16.74
C GLY A 61 2.72 0.67 -15.90
N ASN A 62 1.63 0.71 -15.15
CA ASN A 62 1.28 1.85 -14.30
C ASN A 62 0.91 1.40 -12.88
N PRO A 63 1.82 1.51 -11.89
CA PRO A 63 1.58 1.03 -10.52
C PRO A 63 0.46 1.79 -9.78
N ASN A 64 -0.05 2.89 -10.33
CA ASN A 64 -1.16 3.65 -9.77
C ASN A 64 -2.53 3.24 -10.34
N GLN A 65 -2.58 2.32 -11.31
CA GLN A 65 -3.81 1.80 -11.92
C GLN A 65 -3.94 0.31 -11.62
N VAL A 66 -4.31 -0.01 -10.38
CA VAL A 66 -4.35 -1.38 -9.86
C VAL A 66 -5.76 -1.98 -9.82
N GLU A 67 -6.77 -1.22 -10.21
CA GLU A 67 -8.18 -1.64 -10.23
C GLU A 67 -8.42 -2.97 -10.98
N PRO A 68 -7.74 -3.27 -12.11
CA PRO A 68 -7.90 -4.56 -12.79
C PRO A 68 -7.52 -5.78 -11.94
N PHE A 69 -6.66 -5.60 -10.93
CA PHE A 69 -6.25 -6.67 -10.02
C PHE A 69 -7.16 -6.80 -8.79
N LEU A 70 -8.05 -5.82 -8.57
CA LEU A 70 -8.97 -5.76 -7.44
C LEU A 70 -10.39 -6.19 -7.81
N ASN A 71 -10.66 -6.52 -9.07
CA ASN A 71 -11.95 -7.00 -9.51
C ASN A 71 -12.15 -8.48 -9.15
N GLU A 72 -12.96 -8.72 -8.12
CA GLU A 72 -13.30 -10.08 -7.63
C GLU A 72 -14.07 -10.94 -8.66
N ASN A 73 -14.69 -10.32 -9.66
CA ASN A 73 -15.46 -10.99 -10.70
C ASN A 73 -14.65 -11.24 -11.99
N ALA A 74 -13.35 -10.91 -11.98
CA ALA A 74 -12.48 -11.09 -13.14
C ALA A 74 -11.19 -11.83 -12.76
N THR A 75 -10.58 -12.48 -13.76
CA THR A 75 -9.23 -13.01 -13.59
C THR A 75 -8.24 -11.84 -13.64
N PRO A 76 -7.32 -11.71 -12.68
CA PRO A 76 -6.34 -10.62 -12.68
C PRO A 76 -5.41 -10.73 -13.90
N PRO A 77 -4.93 -9.60 -14.44
CA PRO A 77 -3.95 -9.61 -15.53
C PRO A 77 -2.71 -10.45 -15.19
N PRO A 78 -2.07 -11.11 -16.18
CA PRO A 78 -0.84 -11.87 -15.97
C PRO A 78 0.37 -10.93 -15.85
N ALA A 79 0.40 -10.12 -14.79
CA ALA A 79 1.41 -9.13 -14.49
C ALA A 79 1.61 -8.98 -12.98
N CYS A 80 2.79 -8.50 -12.56
CA CYS A 80 3.03 -8.09 -11.17
C CYS A 80 2.42 -6.69 -10.94
N PRO A 81 1.41 -6.53 -10.08
CA PRO A 81 0.67 -5.27 -9.95
C PRO A 81 1.52 -4.04 -9.61
N SER A 82 2.51 -4.20 -8.73
CA SER A 82 3.36 -3.07 -8.30
C SER A 82 4.69 -3.57 -7.74
N ILE A 83 5.76 -3.40 -8.51
CA ILE A 83 7.13 -3.61 -8.04
C ILE A 83 7.85 -2.27 -8.08
N VAL A 84 7.93 -1.60 -6.94
CA VAL A 84 8.40 -0.21 -6.82
C VAL A 84 9.83 0.00 -7.32
N ASN A 85 10.69 -1.00 -7.19
CA ASN A 85 12.08 -0.99 -7.65
C ASN A 85 12.30 -1.75 -8.97
N ALA A 86 11.24 -1.99 -9.76
CA ALA A 86 11.33 -2.77 -11.01
C ALA A 86 12.41 -2.28 -11.97
N LYS A 87 12.55 -0.96 -12.13
CA LYS A 87 13.57 -0.34 -12.99
C LYS A 87 14.99 -0.65 -12.52
N GLN A 88 15.23 -0.59 -11.21
CA GLN A 88 16.54 -0.91 -10.62
C GLN A 88 16.88 -2.40 -10.77
N LEU A 89 15.85 -3.26 -10.71
CA LEU A 89 15.98 -4.70 -10.89
C LEU A 89 16.00 -5.14 -12.37
N GLY A 90 15.87 -4.21 -13.33
CA GLY A 90 15.83 -4.52 -14.76
C GLY A 90 14.64 -5.39 -15.18
N LEU A 91 13.53 -5.34 -14.43
CA LEU A 91 12.37 -6.19 -14.72
C LEU A 91 11.59 -5.66 -15.93
N PRO A 92 11.12 -6.55 -16.83
CA PRO A 92 10.35 -6.14 -18.00
C PRO A 92 8.98 -5.61 -17.57
N SER A 93 8.56 -4.49 -18.16
CA SER A 93 7.21 -3.93 -17.94
C SER A 93 6.24 -4.38 -19.04
N ALA A 94 5.01 -4.68 -18.64
CA ALA A 94 3.90 -4.93 -19.54
C ALA A 94 3.58 -3.65 -20.31
N LYS A 95 3.56 -3.74 -21.64
CA LYS A 95 2.99 -2.72 -22.52
C LYS A 95 1.51 -3.03 -22.70
N LEU A 96 0.72 -2.78 -21.66
CA LEU A 96 -0.74 -2.82 -21.75
C LEU A 96 -1.28 -1.41 -21.63
#